data_AF-A0A519JUM5-F1
#
_entry.id   AF-A0A519JUM5-F1
#
_cell.length_a   1.000
_cell.length_b   1.000
_cell.length_c   1.000
_cell.angle_alpha   90.00
_cell.angle_beta   90.00
_cell.angle_gamma   90.00
#
_symmetry.space_group_name_H-M   'P 1'
#
loop_
_entity.id
_entity.type
_entity.pdbx_description
1 polymer ?
#
loop_
_entity_poly.entity_id
_entity_poly.type
_entity_poly.pdbx_seq_one_letter_code
_entity_poly.pdbx_strand_id
1 'polypeptide(L)' 'MRSLIVFTPIILGLALSACSTTPGTDRYSSELQQLADSCRARGGILAPTGQQSGRPQQDNICEIRGGPVRAPSPAH' A
#
# COMPACT_ATOMS: atom_id res chain seq x y z
N MET A 1 -29.82 45.34 -32.78
CA MET A 1 -29.29 45.35 -31.40
C MET A 1 -29.78 44.05 -30.76
N ARG A 2 -29.17 42.87 -30.86
CA ARG A 2 -27.80 42.41 -30.53
C ARG A 2 -27.39 42.72 -29.09
N SER A 3 -28.09 42.09 -28.15
CA SER A 3 -27.59 41.82 -26.80
C SER A 3 -27.55 40.31 -26.61
N LEU A 4 -26.40 39.76 -26.99
CA LEU A 4 -26.00 38.38 -26.69
C LEU A 4 -25.73 38.30 -25.19
N ILE A 5 -26.69 37.79 -24.41
CA ILE A 5 -26.43 37.41 -23.03
C ILE A 5 -25.74 36.05 -23.08
N VAL A 6 -24.43 36.12 -22.83
CA VAL A 6 -23.48 35.02 -22.73
C VAL A 6 -23.99 34.01 -21.70
N PHE A 7 -24.43 32.85 -22.17
CA PHE A 7 -24.76 31.70 -21.33
C PHE A 7 -23.46 31.16 -20.72
N THR A 8 -23.32 31.35 -19.41
CA THR A 8 -22.23 30.88 -18.56
C THR A 8 -22.03 29.37 -18.73
N PRO A 9 -20.81 28.85 -18.97
CA PRO A 9 -20.58 27.42 -18.98
C PRO A 9 -20.68 26.92 -17.54
N ILE A 10 -21.78 26.24 -17.20
CA ILE A 10 -21.91 25.52 -15.93
C ILE A 10 -20.95 24.32 -16.02
N ILE A 11 -19.74 24.58 -15.56
CA ILE A 11 -18.82 23.70 -14.84
C ILE A 11 -19.18 22.22 -14.98
N LEU A 12 -18.66 21.64 -16.06
CA LEU A 12 -18.40 20.21 -16.18
C LEU A 12 -17.35 19.84 -15.12
N GLY A 13 -17.74 19.10 -14.09
CA GLY A 13 -16.78 18.34 -13.29
C GLY A 13 -17.05 18.38 -11.80
N LEU A 14 -17.75 17.36 -11.29
CA LEU A 14 -17.57 16.81 -9.95
C LEU A 14 -18.04 15.33 -9.89
N ALA A 15 -17.90 14.59 -10.99
CA ALA A 15 -18.11 13.13 -11.03
C ALA A 15 -16.87 12.35 -10.54
N LEU A 16 -16.22 12.84 -9.49
CA LEU A 16 -15.25 12.08 -8.71
C LEU A 16 -15.90 11.81 -7.35
N SER A 17 -17.05 11.14 -7.38
CA SER A 17 -17.65 10.54 -6.19
C SER A 17 -16.63 9.57 -5.61
N ALA A 18 -15.94 10.06 -4.59
CA ALA A 18 -15.23 9.35 -3.54
C ALA A 18 -14.81 7.93 -3.93
N CYS A 19 -13.54 7.79 -4.32
CA CYS A 19 -12.84 6.53 -4.10
C CYS A 19 -13.11 6.17 -2.63
N SER A 20 -13.94 5.15 -2.43
CA SER A 20 -14.42 4.74 -1.13
C SER A 20 -13.22 4.42 -0.26
N THR A 21 -12.83 5.34 0.63
CA THR A 21 -11.91 5.04 1.71
C THR A 21 -12.63 4.03 2.59
N THR A 22 -12.39 2.75 2.31
CA THR A 22 -12.87 1.64 3.11
C THR A 22 -12.42 1.89 4.55
N PRO A 23 -13.31 1.93 5.55
CA PRO A 23 -12.98 2.21 6.94
C PRO A 23 -11.95 1.24 7.58
N GLY A 24 -11.54 0.19 6.87
CA GLY A 24 -10.48 -0.74 7.27
C GLY A 24 -9.06 -0.32 6.86
N THR A 25 -8.89 0.66 5.97
CA THR A 25 -7.59 1.08 5.46
C THR A 25 -6.75 1.78 6.54
N ASP A 26 -7.36 2.56 7.44
CA ASP A 26 -6.63 3.25 8.51
C ASP A 26 -6.01 2.29 9.52
N ARG A 27 -6.74 1.25 9.93
CA ARG A 27 -6.18 0.22 10.82
C ARG A 27 -5.12 -0.60 10.12
N TYR A 28 -5.40 -1.07 8.90
CA TYR A 28 -4.46 -1.85 8.12
C TYR A 28 -3.14 -1.09 7.90
N SER A 29 -3.22 0.17 7.50
CA SER A 29 -2.05 1.01 7.26
C SER A 29 -1.24 1.25 8.54
N SER A 30 -1.89 1.53 9.67
CA SER A 30 -1.22 1.66 10.97
C SER A 30 -0.50 0.37 11.39
N GLU A 31 -1.17 -0.78 11.29
CA GLU A 31 -0.56 -2.08 11.58
C GLU A 31 0.58 -2.43 10.61
N LEU A 32 0.43 -2.10 9.32
CA LEU A 32 1.46 -2.27 8.29
C LEU A 32 2.69 -1.42 8.60
N GLN A 33 2.50 -0.17 9.03
CA GLN A 33 3.58 0.74 9.41
C GLN A 33 4.36 0.17 10.60
N GLN A 34 3.66 -0.26 11.65
CA GLN A 34 4.28 -0.88 12.83
C GLN A 34 5.06 -2.16 12.47
N LEU A 35 4.51 -2.99 11.60
CA LEU A 35 5.19 -4.19 11.09
C LEU A 35 6.45 -3.83 10.31
N ALA A 36 6.39 -2.79 9.45
CA ALA A 36 7.52 -2.32 8.68
C ALA A 36 8.64 -1.77 9.58
N ASP A 37 8.31 -0.98 10.61
CA ASP A 37 9.27 -0.49 11.60
C ASP A 37 9.95 -1.63 12.36
N SER A 38 9.17 -2.61 12.84
CA SER A 38 9.70 -3.80 13.51
C SER A 38 10.64 -4.61 12.60
N CYS A 39 10.26 -4.77 11.32
CA CYS A 39 11.11 -5.47 10.37
C CYS A 39 12.42 -4.72 10.09
N ARG A 40 12.36 -3.39 9.90
CA ARG A 40 13.56 -2.55 9.74
C ARG A 40 14.46 -2.58 10.97
N ALA A 41 13.90 -2.58 12.18
CA ALA A 41 14.66 -2.67 13.42
C ALA A 41 15.46 -3.98 13.53
N ARG A 42 15.00 -5.05 12.86
CA ARG A 42 15.68 -6.34 12.76
C ARG A 42 16.69 -6.41 11.61
N GLY A 43 16.88 -5.32 10.86
CA GLY A 43 17.73 -5.28 9.67
C GLY A 43 17.11 -5.94 8.44
N GLY A 44 15.79 -6.08 8.41
CA GLY A 44 15.05 -6.68 7.32
C GLY A 44 14.37 -5.69 6.38
N ILE A 45 13.78 -6.24 5.32
CA ILE A 45 12.92 -5.55 4.37
C ILE A 45 11.57 -6.27 4.39
N LEU A 46 10.49 -5.50 4.53
CA LEU A 46 9.14 -6.04 4.47
C LEU A 46 8.80 -6.36 3.01
N ALA A 47 8.36 -7.60 2.75
CA ALA A 47 8.04 -8.09 1.41
C ALA A 47 6.62 -8.69 1.37
N PRO A 48 5.85 -8.45 0.29
CA PRO A 48 4.51 -9.01 0.15
C PRO A 48 4.57 -10.51 -0.14
N THR A 49 3.65 -11.28 0.43
CA THR A 49 3.50 -12.73 0.16
C THR A 49 2.58 -13.03 -1.02
N GLY A 50 1.86 -12.01 -1.51
CA GLY A 50 0.78 -12.16 -2.47
C GLY A 50 -0.58 -12.52 -1.85
N GLN A 51 -0.65 -12.69 -0.52
CA GLN A 51 -1.91 -12.87 0.19
C GLN A 51 -2.60 -11.52 0.44
N GLN A 52 -3.93 -11.52 0.44
CA GLN A 52 -4.76 -10.34 0.68
C GLN A 52 -5.87 -10.67 1.67
N SER A 53 -5.48 -11.01 2.89
CA SER A 53 -6.38 -11.31 4.01
C SER A 53 -6.94 -10.05 4.68
N GLY A 54 -6.34 -8.89 4.42
CA GLY A 54 -6.63 -7.66 5.16
C GLY A 54 -5.94 -7.62 6.53
N ARG A 55 -4.94 -8.48 6.75
CA ARG A 55 -4.07 -8.50 7.93
C ARG A 55 -2.62 -8.36 7.48
N PRO A 56 -1.95 -7.24 7.75
CA PRO A 56 -0.64 -6.97 7.17
C PRO A 56 0.43 -8.00 7.60
N GLN A 57 0.27 -8.62 8.77
CA GLN A 57 1.17 -9.65 9.30
C GLN A 57 1.03 -11.02 8.60
N GLN A 58 -0.07 -11.25 7.89
CA GLN A 58 -0.28 -12.44 7.06
C GLN A 58 0.05 -12.14 5.59
N ASP A 59 -0.24 -10.91 5.17
CA ASP A 59 -0.05 -10.45 3.79
C ASP A 59 1.42 -10.12 3.48
N ASN A 60 2.25 -9.93 4.50
CA ASN A 60 3.67 -9.56 4.37
C ASN A 60 4.55 -10.38 5.30
N ILE A 61 5.80 -10.59 4.87
CA ILE A 61 6.86 -11.22 5.64
C ILE A 61 8.04 -10.27 5.79
N CYS A 62 8.82 -10.47 6.85
CA CYS A 62 10.08 -9.75 7.03
C CYS A 62 11.25 -10.58 6.48
N GLU A 63 11.86 -10.12 5.39
CA GLU A 63 13.05 -10.73 4.80
C GLU A 63 14.31 -10.11 5.37
N ILE A 64 15.14 -10.89 6.07
CA ILE A 64 16.45 -10.43 6.54
C ILE A 64 17.47 -10.62 5.41
N ARG A 65 17.72 -9.57 4.62
CA ARG A 65 18.75 -9.60 3.57
C ARG A 65 20.11 -9.33 4.21
N GLY A 66 20.84 -10.41 4.53
CA GLY A 66 22.16 -10.33 5.16
C GLY A 66 22.50 -11.47 6.14
N GLY A 67 21.58 -12.40 6.40
CA GLY A 67 21.91 -13.63 7.11
C GLY A 67 22.87 -14.51 6.28
N PRO A 68 23.68 -15.37 6.93
CA PRO A 68 24.56 -16.27 6.20
C PRO A 68 23.71 -17.13 5.26
N VAL A 69 23.86 -16.89 3.96
CA VAL A 69 23.32 -17.80 2.94
C VAL A 69 23.96 -19.14 3.25
N ARG A 70 23.15 -20.14 3.65
CA ARG A 70 23.65 -21.49 3.83
C ARG A 70 24.13 -21.94 2.46
N ALA A 71 25.46 -21.91 2.27
CA ALA A 71 26.06 -22.39 1.05
C ALA A 71 25.56 -23.82 0.82
N PRO A 72 25.10 -24.17 -0.40
CA PRO A 72 24.71 -25.54 -0.69
C PRO A 72 25.91 -26.45 -0.40
N SER A 73 25.71 -27.42 0.49
CA SER A 73 26.74 -28.42 0.78
C SER A 73 27.11 -29.13 -0.52
N PRO A 74 28.41 -29.26 -0.86
CA PRO A 74 28.79 -30.06 -2.02
C PRO A 74 28.34 -31.50 -1.78
N ALA A 75 27.54 -32.03 -2.72
CA ALA A 75 27.24 -33.44 -2.77
C ALA A 75 28.55 -34.20 -3.06
N HIS A 76 28.87 -35.17 -2.21
CA HIS A 76 29.95 -36.14 -2.44
C HIS A 76 29.48 -37.29 -3.31
#